data_AF-A0A9P8Y8R5-F1
#
_entry.id   AF-A0A9P8Y8R5-F1
#
_cell.length_a   1.000
_cell.length_b   1.000
_cell.length_c   1.000
_cell.angle_alpha   90.00
_cell.angle_beta   90.00
_cell.angle_gamma   90.00
#
_symmetry.space_group_name_H-M   'P 1'
#
loop_
_entity.id
_entity.type
_entity.pdbx_description
1 polymer ?
#
loop_
_entity_poly.entity_id
_entity_poly.type
_entity_poly.pdbx_seq_one_letter_code
_entity_poly.pdbx_strand_id
1 'polypeptide(L)'
;MADQQEDQPPYPSWEELWDRHENAPGQTVEEVMARPPLPRFAEYTYRLFWHFRDDFPACISVALVERVEEDAEPFFKPFEDGAAGDGGTWHEIADWPLTEPKVSSINASSYDLEQLEGDWVATHQEHCGDNGEWVNYGELGRSDIKPTIREREPPDWTCRGDTKCLVRCCGEDRPVGKKGQKVTVTPSPSHDFVTVKDYLSSKFETCFLRLIPTSTYPANTI
;
A
#
# COMPACT_ATOMS: atom_id res chain seq x y z
N MET A 1 -47.40 -3.11 6.20
CA MET A 1 -46.92 -3.21 4.82
C MET A 1 -45.52 -2.64 4.85
N ALA A 2 -44.50 -3.50 4.83
CA ALA A 2 -43.12 -3.07 4.81
C ALA A 2 -42.76 -2.85 3.33
N ASP A 3 -42.41 -1.62 2.99
CA ASP A 3 -41.81 -1.29 1.70
C ASP A 3 -40.51 -2.09 1.60
N GLN A 4 -40.46 -3.01 0.63
CA GLN A 4 -39.21 -3.60 0.19
C GLN A 4 -38.48 -2.50 -0.56
N GLN A 5 -37.47 -1.92 0.09
CA GLN A 5 -36.53 -1.05 -0.58
C GLN A 5 -35.89 -1.89 -1.70
N GLU A 6 -36.19 -1.53 -2.95
CA GLU A 6 -35.67 -2.21 -4.13
C GLU A 6 -34.14 -2.28 -4.04
N ASP A 7 -33.64 -3.51 -4.17
CA ASP A 7 -32.24 -3.93 -4.21
C ASP A 7 -31.52 -3.16 -5.33
N GLN A 8 -30.96 -1.98 -4.99
CA GLN A 8 -30.12 -1.25 -5.92
C GLN A 8 -28.95 -2.17 -6.28
N PRO A 9 -28.57 -2.27 -7.58
CA PRO A 9 -27.47 -3.12 -7.96
C PRO A 9 -26.22 -2.72 -7.15
N PRO A 10 -25.43 -3.69 -6.67
CA PRO A 10 -24.28 -3.41 -5.83
C PRO A 10 -23.36 -2.41 -6.56
N TYR A 11 -22.70 -1.54 -5.80
CA TYR A 11 -21.71 -0.62 -6.35
C TYR A 11 -20.73 -1.40 -7.25
N PRO A 12 -20.32 -0.85 -8.40
CA PRO A 12 -19.33 -1.53 -9.24
C PRO A 12 -17.98 -1.62 -8.51
N SER A 13 -17.18 -2.62 -8.84
CA SER A 13 -15.78 -2.69 -8.41
C SER A 13 -14.94 -1.58 -9.06
N TRP A 14 -13.77 -1.31 -8.49
CA TRP A 14 -12.78 -0.40 -9.08
C TRP A 14 -12.43 -0.80 -10.51
N GLU A 15 -12.17 -2.09 -10.75
CA GLU A 15 -11.80 -2.62 -12.05
C GLU A 15 -12.92 -2.49 -13.07
N GLU A 16 -14.19 -2.72 -12.68
CA GLU A 16 -15.32 -2.53 -13.59
C GLU A 16 -15.49 -1.07 -14.00
N LEU A 17 -15.29 -0.12 -13.10
CA LEU A 17 -15.34 1.30 -13.45
C LEU A 17 -14.20 1.71 -14.37
N TRP A 18 -13.00 1.20 -14.10
CA TRP A 18 -11.84 1.42 -14.94
C TRP A 18 -12.06 0.90 -16.36
N ASP A 19 -12.52 -0.36 -16.47
CA ASP A 19 -12.82 -1.02 -17.74
C ASP A 19 -13.92 -0.29 -18.52
N ARG A 20 -15.00 0.11 -17.84
CA ARG A 20 -16.08 0.92 -18.44
C ARG A 20 -15.57 2.23 -19.03
N HIS A 21 -14.62 2.91 -18.37
CA HIS A 21 -14.06 4.15 -18.87
C HIS A 21 -13.08 3.92 -20.03
N GLU A 22 -12.16 2.94 -19.92
CA GLU A 22 -11.18 2.64 -20.98
C GLU A 22 -11.83 2.13 -22.26
N ASN A 23 -12.82 1.26 -22.13
CA ASN A 23 -13.52 0.67 -23.28
C ASN A 23 -14.71 1.51 -23.76
N ALA A 24 -14.98 2.67 -23.15
CA ALA A 24 -16.06 3.52 -23.59
C ALA A 24 -15.80 4.03 -25.02
N PRO A 25 -16.73 3.81 -25.96
CA PRO A 25 -16.62 4.38 -27.30
C PRO A 25 -16.53 5.91 -27.21
N GLY A 26 -15.70 6.49 -28.06
CA GLY A 26 -15.52 7.94 -28.12
C GLY A 26 -14.81 8.32 -29.41
N GLN A 27 -15.58 8.66 -30.43
CA GLN A 27 -15.08 9.23 -31.68
C GLN A 27 -15.31 10.75 -31.72
N THR A 28 -16.25 11.26 -30.94
CA THR A 28 -16.56 12.69 -30.84
C THR A 28 -16.20 13.26 -29.46
N VAL A 29 -16.11 14.59 -29.36
CA VAL A 29 -15.82 15.28 -28.09
C VAL A 29 -16.95 15.05 -27.09
N GLU A 30 -18.20 15.03 -27.55
CA GLU A 30 -19.38 14.78 -26.73
C GLU A 30 -19.36 13.38 -26.12
N GLU A 31 -18.99 12.36 -26.90
CA GLU A 31 -18.87 10.98 -26.42
C GLU A 31 -17.74 10.81 -25.41
N VAL A 32 -16.61 11.49 -25.62
CA VAL A 32 -15.48 11.49 -24.67
C VAL A 32 -15.87 12.17 -23.36
N MET A 33 -16.61 13.28 -23.41
CA MET A 33 -17.09 13.99 -22.22
C MET A 33 -18.22 13.24 -21.49
N ALA A 34 -18.95 12.36 -22.18
CA ALA A 34 -20.00 11.51 -21.62
C ALA A 34 -19.48 10.20 -21.02
N ARG A 35 -18.16 9.95 -21.03
CA ARG A 35 -17.58 8.74 -20.45
C ARG A 35 -17.87 8.64 -18.95
N PRO A 36 -18.06 7.42 -18.42
CA PRO A 36 -18.19 7.22 -16.99
C PRO A 36 -16.96 7.78 -16.26
N PRO A 37 -17.10 8.48 -15.12
CA PRO A 37 -15.94 8.99 -14.41
C PRO A 37 -15.03 7.84 -13.97
N LEU A 38 -13.72 8.03 -14.14
CA LEU A 38 -12.72 7.13 -13.55
C LEU A 38 -12.87 7.13 -12.03
N PRO A 39 -12.74 5.96 -11.38
CA PRO A 39 -12.67 5.93 -9.93
C PRO A 39 -11.40 6.65 -9.47
N ARG A 40 -11.57 7.55 -8.50
CA ARG A 40 -10.48 8.30 -7.87
C ARG A 40 -10.64 8.22 -6.37
N PHE A 41 -9.53 8.30 -5.63
CA PHE A 41 -9.60 8.53 -4.19
C PHE A 41 -10.32 9.85 -3.93
N ALA A 42 -11.25 9.84 -2.98
CA ALA A 42 -12.01 11.02 -2.63
C ALA A 42 -11.09 12.08 -2.01
N GLU A 43 -11.34 13.36 -2.26
CA GLU A 43 -10.43 14.47 -1.92
C GLU A 43 -10.06 14.52 -0.41
N TYR A 44 -11.00 14.16 0.48
CA TYR A 44 -10.72 14.12 1.91
C TYR A 44 -9.70 13.06 2.33
N THR A 45 -9.45 12.04 1.51
CA THR A 45 -8.43 11.02 1.82
C THR A 45 -7.01 11.61 1.79
N TYR A 46 -6.80 12.72 1.08
CA TYR A 46 -5.53 13.46 1.10
C TYR A 46 -5.27 14.22 2.42
N ARG A 47 -6.22 14.20 3.35
CA ARG A 47 -6.07 14.70 4.72
C ARG A 47 -5.47 13.66 5.67
N LEU A 48 -5.31 12.41 5.23
CA LEU A 48 -4.73 11.33 6.04
C LEU A 48 -3.20 11.48 6.09
N PHE A 49 -2.65 11.52 7.30
CA PHE A 49 -1.23 11.58 7.58
C PHE A 49 -0.77 10.32 8.27
N TRP A 50 0.38 9.79 7.84
CA TRP A 50 0.94 8.56 8.38
C TRP A 50 2.21 8.84 9.18
N HIS A 51 2.16 8.47 10.45
CA HIS A 51 3.27 8.49 11.39
C HIS A 51 3.95 7.13 11.42
N PHE A 52 5.18 7.02 10.92
CA PHE A 52 5.93 5.75 10.90
C PHE A 52 6.39 5.25 12.29
N ARG A 53 5.86 5.81 13.39
CA ARG A 53 6.34 5.55 14.76
C ARG A 53 5.44 4.60 15.55
N ASP A 54 4.20 4.41 15.14
CA ASP A 54 3.18 3.67 15.89
C ASP A 54 2.50 2.60 15.03
N ASP A 55 1.69 1.75 15.66
CA ASP A 55 0.86 0.75 14.99
C ASP A 55 -0.49 1.33 14.54
N PHE A 56 -1.14 0.69 13.57
CA PHE A 56 -2.51 1.04 13.22
C PHE A 56 -3.46 0.69 14.36
N PRO A 57 -4.43 1.56 14.70
CA PRO A 57 -4.78 2.83 14.03
C PRO A 57 -4.08 4.09 14.56
N ALA A 58 -3.26 3.99 15.61
CA ALA A 58 -2.64 5.14 16.28
C ALA A 58 -1.67 5.93 15.39
N CYS A 59 -1.06 5.28 14.41
CA CYS A 59 -0.15 5.92 13.45
C CYS A 59 -0.81 6.78 12.38
N ILE A 60 -2.14 6.91 12.35
CA ILE A 60 -2.81 7.79 11.38
C ILE A 60 -3.42 8.99 12.10
N SER A 61 -3.17 10.18 11.58
CA SER A 61 -3.91 11.39 11.92
C SER A 61 -4.65 11.95 10.70
N VAL A 62 -5.64 12.80 10.97
CA VAL A 62 -6.50 13.44 9.98
C VAL A 62 -6.35 14.93 10.14
N ALA A 63 -5.73 15.57 9.16
CA ALA A 63 -5.61 17.02 9.11
C ALA A 63 -6.98 17.69 8.88
N LEU A 64 -7.15 18.93 9.32
CA LEU A 64 -8.31 19.74 8.96
C LEU A 64 -8.30 20.13 7.47
N VAL A 65 -7.11 20.47 6.96
CA VAL A 65 -6.88 20.89 5.58
C VAL A 65 -5.82 19.99 4.93
N GLU A 66 -5.95 19.71 3.64
CA GLU A 66 -4.96 18.93 2.88
C GLU A 66 -3.54 19.48 3.11
N ARG A 67 -2.57 18.60 3.38
CA ARG A 67 -1.13 18.93 3.53
C ARG A 67 -0.78 19.85 4.70
N VAL A 68 -1.69 20.08 5.66
CA VAL A 68 -1.41 20.88 6.86
C VAL A 68 -1.64 20.01 8.09
N GLU A 69 -0.56 19.55 8.71
CA GLU A 69 -0.62 18.68 9.90
C GLU A 69 -0.94 19.45 11.20
N GLU A 70 -0.82 20.79 11.17
CA GLU A 70 -1.21 21.63 12.30
C GLU A 70 -2.68 21.36 12.65
N ASP A 71 -2.92 21.05 13.92
CA ASP A 71 -4.23 20.65 14.47
C ASP A 71 -4.81 19.33 13.91
N ALA A 72 -3.98 18.42 13.37
CA ALA A 72 -4.44 17.11 12.95
C ALA A 72 -4.99 16.29 14.13
N GLU A 73 -6.17 15.69 13.93
CA GLU A 73 -6.81 14.85 14.94
C GLU A 73 -6.42 13.38 14.75
N PRO A 74 -6.35 12.57 15.82
CA PRO A 74 -6.15 11.13 15.69
C PRO A 74 -7.25 10.47 14.86
N PHE A 75 -6.87 9.52 13.99
CA PHE A 75 -7.82 8.72 13.23
C PHE A 75 -8.67 7.80 14.12
N PHE A 76 -8.13 7.40 15.26
CA PHE A 76 -8.82 6.65 16.30
C PHE A 76 -8.46 7.21 17.68
N LYS A 77 -9.49 7.51 18.49
CA LYS A 77 -9.34 7.98 19.87
C LYS A 77 -9.76 6.85 20.82
N PRO A 78 -8.82 6.15 21.49
CA PRO A 78 -9.16 5.12 22.47
C PRO A 78 -9.89 5.74 23.67
N PHE A 79 -10.78 5.00 24.33
CA PHE A 79 -11.39 5.48 25.57
C PHE A 79 -10.33 5.58 26.70
N GLU A 80 -10.43 6.61 27.55
CA GLU A 80 -9.42 6.96 28.56
C GLU A 80 -9.20 5.88 29.64
N ASP A 81 -10.14 4.95 29.80
CA ASP A 81 -10.17 4.03 30.95
C ASP A 81 -9.31 2.76 30.78
N GLY A 82 -8.60 2.59 29.65
CA GLY A 82 -7.63 1.50 29.46
C GLY A 82 -8.19 0.08 29.63
N ALA A 83 -9.51 -0.09 29.66
CA ALA A 83 -10.14 -1.40 29.69
C ALA A 83 -9.84 -2.10 28.37
N ALA A 84 -9.20 -3.27 28.44
CA ALA A 84 -8.71 -4.10 27.34
C ALA A 84 -9.83 -4.70 26.45
N GLY A 85 -10.74 -3.87 25.96
CA GLY A 85 -11.70 -4.16 24.92
C GLY A 85 -11.62 -3.07 23.85
N ASP A 86 -12.09 -3.39 22.65
CA ASP A 86 -12.06 -2.60 21.41
C ASP A 86 -12.86 -1.28 21.48
N GLY A 87 -12.68 -0.51 22.54
CA GLY A 87 -13.40 0.70 22.88
C GLY A 87 -12.64 1.94 22.46
N GLY A 88 -13.21 2.67 21.51
CA GLY A 88 -12.78 4.01 21.14
C GLY A 88 -13.67 4.58 20.06
N THR A 89 -13.40 5.82 19.68
CA THR A 89 -14.15 6.55 18.65
C THR A 89 -13.29 6.72 17.42
N TRP A 90 -13.78 6.25 16.28
CA TRP A 90 -13.17 6.50 14.98
C TRP A 90 -13.45 7.93 14.52
N HIS A 91 -12.52 8.52 13.79
CA HIS A 91 -12.75 9.79 13.10
C HIS A 91 -13.86 9.61 12.04
N GLU A 92 -14.68 10.62 11.79
CA GLU A 92 -15.85 10.54 10.88
C GLU A 92 -15.51 10.01 9.47
N ILE A 93 -14.34 10.40 8.95
CA ILE A 93 -13.82 9.97 7.64
C ILE A 93 -13.63 8.45 7.56
N ALA A 94 -13.46 7.76 8.68
CA ALA A 94 -13.31 6.30 8.72
C ALA A 94 -14.46 5.58 8.01
N ASP A 95 -15.70 6.08 8.15
CA ASP A 95 -16.92 5.51 7.56
C ASP A 95 -17.28 6.15 6.19
N TRP A 96 -16.50 7.11 5.72
CA TRP A 96 -16.73 7.74 4.42
C TRP A 96 -16.22 6.84 3.28
N PRO A 97 -16.79 6.95 2.07
CA PRO A 97 -16.35 6.13 0.95
C PRO A 97 -14.87 6.35 0.64
N LEU A 98 -14.17 5.33 0.18
CA LEU A 98 -12.77 5.52 -0.21
C LEU A 98 -12.64 6.34 -1.50
N THR A 99 -13.61 6.17 -2.40
CA THR A 99 -13.51 6.62 -3.79
C THR A 99 -14.75 7.38 -4.25
N GLU A 100 -14.55 8.22 -5.26
CA GLU A 100 -15.60 8.82 -6.06
C GLU A 100 -15.44 8.41 -7.53
N PRO A 101 -16.45 7.74 -8.15
CA PRO A 101 -17.65 7.18 -7.50
C PRO A 101 -17.31 6.02 -6.54
N LYS A 102 -18.27 5.66 -5.68
CA LYS A 102 -18.14 4.58 -4.70
C LYS A 102 -17.93 3.22 -5.36
N VAL A 103 -17.12 2.37 -4.74
CA VAL A 103 -16.82 1.00 -5.22
C VAL A 103 -17.16 -0.07 -4.20
N SER A 104 -17.51 -1.26 -4.68
CA SER A 104 -17.73 -2.46 -3.84
C SER A 104 -16.46 -3.28 -3.59
N SER A 105 -15.38 -3.02 -4.32
CA SER A 105 -14.07 -3.62 -4.06
C SER A 105 -12.95 -2.83 -4.73
N ILE A 106 -11.73 -2.96 -4.20
CA ILE A 106 -10.52 -2.42 -4.78
C ILE A 106 -9.34 -3.34 -4.51
N ASN A 107 -8.50 -3.58 -5.53
CA ASN A 107 -7.23 -4.27 -5.34
C ASN A 107 -6.12 -3.29 -4.94
N ALA A 108 -5.82 -3.22 -3.66
CA ALA A 108 -4.77 -2.37 -3.11
C ALA A 108 -3.39 -3.01 -3.33
N SER A 109 -2.43 -2.26 -3.87
CA SER A 109 -1.01 -2.60 -3.88
C SER A 109 -0.20 -1.57 -3.12
N SER A 110 0.99 -1.93 -2.62
CA SER A 110 1.89 -0.98 -1.96
C SER A 110 3.08 -0.65 -2.83
N TYR A 111 3.30 0.64 -3.05
CA TYR A 111 4.47 1.12 -3.77
C TYR A 111 5.76 0.64 -3.11
N ASP A 112 5.83 0.69 -1.77
CA ASP A 112 7.00 0.23 -1.03
C ASP A 112 7.29 -1.25 -1.29
N LEU A 113 6.26 -2.12 -1.28
CA LEU A 113 6.43 -3.54 -1.60
C LEU A 113 6.79 -3.79 -3.07
N GLU A 114 6.27 -2.97 -3.98
CA GLU A 114 6.58 -3.05 -5.40
C GLU A 114 8.03 -2.66 -5.71
N GLN A 115 8.58 -1.68 -4.99
CA GLN A 115 9.94 -1.19 -5.18
C GLN A 115 10.97 -1.88 -4.30
N LEU A 116 10.57 -2.51 -3.19
CA LEU A 116 11.49 -3.07 -2.19
C LEU A 116 12.64 -3.89 -2.78
N GLU A 117 12.35 -4.76 -3.75
CA GLU A 117 13.38 -5.60 -4.39
C GLU A 117 14.27 -4.85 -5.38
N GLY A 118 13.72 -3.82 -6.04
CA GLY A 118 14.43 -3.00 -7.02
C GLY A 118 15.34 -1.99 -6.35
N ASP A 119 14.88 -1.43 -5.24
CA ASP A 119 15.59 -0.43 -4.44
C ASP A 119 16.52 -1.06 -3.41
N TRP A 120 16.44 -2.38 -3.17
CA TRP A 120 17.28 -3.10 -2.21
C TRP A 120 18.74 -2.63 -2.21
N VAL A 121 19.38 -2.64 -3.38
CA VAL A 121 20.77 -2.23 -3.55
C VAL A 121 20.94 -0.73 -3.33
N ALA A 122 20.00 0.07 -3.83
CA ALA A 122 20.06 1.52 -3.68
C ALA A 122 20.04 1.95 -2.22
N THR A 123 19.21 1.29 -1.40
CA THR A 123 19.07 1.57 0.03
C THR A 123 20.23 1.00 0.85
N HIS A 124 20.80 -0.13 0.45
CA HIS A 124 21.74 -0.88 1.28
C HIS A 124 23.21 -0.72 0.90
N GLN A 125 23.52 -0.23 -0.31
CA GLN A 125 24.90 -0.10 -0.79
C GLN A 125 25.77 0.80 0.10
N GLU A 126 25.21 1.88 0.64
CA GLU A 126 25.96 2.83 1.48
C GLU A 126 26.28 2.27 2.88
N HIS A 127 25.44 1.38 3.41
CA HIS A 127 25.63 0.80 4.76
C HIS A 127 26.38 -0.52 4.74
N CYS A 128 26.18 -1.33 3.70
CA CYS A 128 26.86 -2.61 3.58
C CYS A 128 28.18 -2.53 2.84
N GLY A 129 28.33 -1.69 1.80
CA GLY A 129 29.55 -1.71 0.97
C GLY A 129 29.99 -3.14 0.64
N ASP A 130 31.22 -3.49 1.00
CA ASP A 130 31.79 -4.84 0.86
C ASP A 130 31.38 -5.84 1.96
N ASN A 131 30.74 -5.38 3.04
CA ASN A 131 30.23 -6.22 4.13
C ASN A 131 28.89 -6.89 3.80
N GLY A 132 28.28 -6.54 2.66
CA GLY A 132 27.12 -7.26 2.13
C GLY A 132 27.50 -8.62 1.56
N GLU A 133 26.56 -9.56 1.53
CA GLU A 133 26.76 -10.83 0.86
C GLU A 133 26.47 -10.66 -0.64
N TRP A 134 27.53 -10.65 -1.44
CA TRP A 134 27.46 -10.53 -2.90
C TRP A 134 27.74 -11.86 -3.57
N VAL A 135 26.81 -12.34 -4.39
CA VAL A 135 26.93 -13.62 -5.10
C VAL A 135 26.77 -13.39 -6.60
N ASN A 136 27.59 -14.04 -7.42
CA ASN A 136 27.44 -13.95 -8.87
C ASN A 136 26.10 -14.55 -9.29
N TYR A 137 25.39 -13.86 -10.18
CA TYR A 137 24.06 -14.25 -10.64
C TYR A 137 24.05 -15.67 -11.24
N GLY A 138 25.12 -16.04 -11.95
CA GLY A 138 25.29 -17.39 -12.50
C GLY A 138 25.46 -18.49 -11.44
N GLU A 139 25.80 -18.14 -10.21
CA GLU A 139 26.10 -19.05 -9.10
C GLU A 139 24.99 -19.10 -8.04
N LEU A 140 23.98 -18.22 -8.13
CA LEU A 140 22.92 -18.08 -7.12
C LEU A 140 22.11 -19.35 -6.86
N GLY A 141 22.10 -20.32 -7.79
CA GLY A 141 21.30 -21.54 -7.70
C GLY A 141 19.79 -21.29 -7.54
N ARG A 142 19.36 -20.02 -7.67
CA ARG A 142 18.06 -19.46 -7.32
C ARG A 142 17.60 -18.55 -8.45
N SER A 143 16.41 -18.82 -8.99
CA SER A 143 15.84 -18.06 -10.10
C SER A 143 14.96 -16.89 -9.68
N ASP A 144 14.68 -16.77 -8.37
CA ASP A 144 13.81 -15.76 -7.79
C ASP A 144 14.53 -14.45 -7.48
N ILE A 145 15.85 -14.49 -7.23
CA ILE A 145 16.68 -13.30 -7.14
C ILE A 145 17.11 -12.89 -8.55
N LYS A 146 16.74 -11.67 -8.95
CA LYS A 146 17.15 -11.08 -10.24
C LYS A 146 18.03 -9.86 -9.98
N PRO A 147 19.07 -9.63 -10.81
CA PRO A 147 19.84 -8.40 -10.71
C PRO A 147 18.93 -7.18 -10.76
N THR A 148 19.15 -6.17 -9.92
CA THR A 148 18.51 -4.86 -10.01
C THR A 148 19.03 -4.11 -11.25
N ILE A 149 18.49 -2.93 -11.53
CA ILE A 149 19.08 -2.04 -12.55
C ILE A 149 20.49 -1.62 -12.12
N ARG A 150 20.70 -1.31 -10.82
CA ARG A 150 22.01 -0.90 -10.29
C ARG A 150 23.07 -2.00 -10.35
N GLU A 151 22.68 -3.26 -10.17
CA GLU A 151 23.61 -4.40 -10.26
C GLU A 151 24.04 -4.70 -11.71
N ARG A 152 23.27 -4.23 -12.70
CA ARG A 152 23.50 -4.52 -14.12
C ARG A 152 24.48 -3.58 -14.82
N GLU A 153 25.05 -2.60 -14.13
CA GLU A 153 26.05 -1.68 -14.69
C GLU A 153 27.47 -2.06 -14.25
N PRO A 154 28.47 -2.08 -15.17
CA PRO A 154 28.56 -1.29 -16.40
C PRO A 154 28.07 -2.02 -17.68
N PRO A 155 27.87 -1.28 -18.80
CA PRO A 155 27.22 -1.72 -20.04
C PRO A 155 28.13 -2.58 -20.94
N ASP A 156 28.94 -3.44 -20.35
CA ASP A 156 29.59 -4.53 -21.07
C ASP A 156 28.58 -5.68 -21.13
N TRP A 157 28.00 -5.86 -22.32
CA TRP A 157 26.98 -6.88 -22.58
C TRP A 157 27.59 -8.29 -22.74
N THR A 158 28.89 -8.46 -22.47
CA THR A 158 29.63 -9.70 -22.73
C THR A 158 29.71 -10.64 -21.53
N CYS A 159 29.48 -10.15 -20.31
CA CYS A 159 29.65 -10.95 -19.08
C CYS A 159 28.36 -11.02 -18.22
N ARG A 160 27.24 -11.55 -18.76
CA ARG A 160 26.02 -11.84 -17.96
C ARG A 160 26.28 -12.78 -16.76
N GLY A 161 27.39 -13.50 -16.74
CA GLY A 161 27.80 -14.41 -15.66
C GLY A 161 28.41 -13.71 -14.43
N ASP A 162 28.99 -12.52 -14.62
CA ASP A 162 29.76 -11.82 -13.58
C ASP A 162 28.94 -10.76 -12.83
N THR A 163 27.65 -10.65 -13.12
CA THR A 163 26.75 -9.75 -12.40
C THR A 163 26.61 -10.19 -10.96
N LYS A 164 27.17 -9.43 -10.01
CA LYS A 164 27.02 -9.68 -8.59
C LYS A 164 25.67 -9.16 -8.09
N CYS A 165 24.96 -10.00 -7.34
CA CYS A 165 23.73 -9.66 -6.65
C CYS A 165 23.98 -9.58 -5.15
N LEU A 166 23.52 -8.50 -4.51
CA LEU A 166 23.48 -8.37 -3.06
C LEU A 166 22.33 -9.23 -2.52
N VAL A 167 22.64 -10.39 -1.94
CA VAL A 167 21.63 -11.33 -1.43
C VAL A 167 21.30 -11.12 0.03
N ARG A 168 22.19 -10.49 0.80
CA ARG A 168 21.99 -10.22 2.22
C ARG A 168 22.74 -8.95 2.64
N CYS A 169 22.13 -8.14 3.49
CA CYS A 169 22.73 -6.93 4.05
C CYS A 169 22.09 -6.61 5.40
N CYS A 170 22.84 -6.01 6.33
CA CYS A 170 22.35 -5.61 7.66
C CYS A 170 21.72 -6.77 8.47
N GLY A 171 22.10 -8.02 8.19
CA GLY A 171 21.50 -9.19 8.82
C GLY A 171 20.14 -9.61 8.23
N GLU A 172 19.71 -8.99 7.13
CA GLU A 172 18.46 -9.26 6.44
C GLU A 172 18.71 -9.82 5.04
N ASP A 173 17.93 -10.84 4.67
CA ASP A 173 17.96 -11.39 3.33
C ASP A 173 17.22 -10.48 2.36
N ARG A 174 17.72 -10.44 1.12
CA ARG A 174 17.08 -9.70 0.05
C ARG A 174 15.63 -10.18 -0.12
N PRO A 175 14.65 -9.27 -0.06
CA PRO A 175 13.26 -9.63 -0.26
C PRO A 175 13.05 -10.14 -1.69
N VAL A 176 12.19 -11.15 -1.82
CA VAL A 176 11.80 -11.79 -3.08
C VAL A 176 10.29 -12.01 -3.13
N GLY A 177 9.71 -11.94 -4.33
CA GLY A 177 8.28 -12.15 -4.56
C GLY A 177 7.35 -11.12 -3.93
N LYS A 178 7.83 -9.91 -3.62
CA LYS A 178 7.04 -8.81 -3.05
C LYS A 178 6.35 -7.99 -4.15
N LYS A 179 6.96 -7.90 -5.33
CA LYS A 179 6.40 -7.18 -6.46
C LYS A 179 5.08 -7.80 -6.93
N GLY A 180 4.07 -6.95 -7.11
CA GLY A 180 2.76 -7.36 -7.63
C GLY A 180 1.85 -8.03 -6.59
N GLN A 181 2.25 -8.08 -5.31
CA GLN A 181 1.33 -8.45 -4.24
C GLN A 181 0.22 -7.41 -4.15
N LYS A 182 -1.02 -7.89 -4.20
CA LYS A 182 -2.23 -7.10 -4.06
C LYS A 182 -3.11 -7.73 -2.99
N VAL A 183 -3.88 -6.89 -2.31
CA VAL A 183 -4.97 -7.35 -1.44
C VAL A 183 -6.27 -6.74 -1.91
N THR A 184 -7.26 -7.61 -2.10
CA THR A 184 -8.61 -7.21 -2.41
C THR A 184 -9.27 -6.72 -1.12
N VAL A 185 -9.63 -5.44 -1.12
CA VAL A 185 -10.39 -4.81 -0.04
C VAL A 185 -11.86 -4.89 -0.40
N THR A 186 -12.66 -5.40 0.53
CA THR A 186 -14.11 -5.45 0.44
C THR A 186 -14.73 -4.67 1.61
N PRO A 187 -15.95 -4.13 1.44
CA PRO A 187 -16.67 -3.40 2.48
C PRO A 187 -16.81 -4.23 3.75
N SER A 188 -16.76 -3.55 4.90
CA SER A 188 -17.22 -4.12 6.16
C SER A 188 -18.72 -4.47 6.08
N PRO A 189 -19.23 -5.45 6.85
CA PRO A 189 -20.62 -5.90 6.76
C PRO A 189 -21.70 -4.82 6.98
N SER A 190 -21.32 -3.66 7.53
CA SER A 190 -22.19 -2.52 7.77
C SER A 190 -22.32 -1.57 6.58
N HIS A 191 -21.54 -1.77 5.52
CA HIS A 191 -21.47 -0.89 4.36
C HIS A 191 -21.54 -1.69 3.06
N ASP A 192 -22.13 -1.12 2.02
CA ASP A 192 -22.17 -1.71 0.67
C ASP A 192 -21.01 -1.22 -0.22
N PHE A 193 -20.17 -0.33 0.30
CA PHE A 193 -19.05 0.28 -0.40
C PHE A 193 -17.79 0.29 0.47
N VAL A 194 -16.62 0.31 -0.16
CA VAL A 194 -15.33 0.32 0.54
C VAL A 194 -15.18 1.66 1.26
N THR A 195 -14.99 1.61 2.57
CA THR A 195 -14.72 2.80 3.40
C THR A 195 -13.21 3.08 3.51
N VAL A 196 -12.86 4.27 3.98
CA VAL A 196 -11.46 4.61 4.31
C VAL A 196 -10.89 3.63 5.34
N LYS A 197 -11.66 3.26 6.36
CA LYS A 197 -11.24 2.31 7.39
C LYS A 197 -10.98 0.91 6.82
N ASP A 198 -11.87 0.39 5.97
CA ASP A 198 -11.70 -0.93 5.35
C ASP A 198 -10.38 -1.01 4.56
N TYR A 199 -10.11 0.04 3.80
CA TYR A 199 -8.89 0.16 3.00
C TYR A 199 -7.62 0.24 3.84
N LEU A 200 -7.58 1.15 4.83
CA LEU A 200 -6.42 1.33 5.68
C LEU A 200 -6.13 0.06 6.50
N SER A 201 -7.14 -0.52 7.15
CA SER A 201 -6.96 -1.73 7.98
C SER A 201 -6.35 -2.87 7.15
N SER A 202 -6.87 -3.11 5.95
CA SER A 202 -6.36 -4.14 5.03
C SER A 202 -4.93 -3.84 4.55
N LYS A 203 -4.63 -2.57 4.26
CA LYS A 203 -3.31 -2.10 3.84
C LYS A 203 -2.26 -2.35 4.92
N PHE A 204 -2.57 -2.04 6.19
CA PHE A 204 -1.64 -2.23 7.30
C PHE A 204 -1.36 -3.70 7.58
N GLU A 205 -2.37 -4.56 7.59
CA GLU A 205 -2.19 -6.01 7.75
C GLU A 205 -1.27 -6.60 6.67
N THR A 206 -1.38 -6.08 5.45
CA THR A 206 -0.63 -6.62 4.30
C THR A 206 0.78 -6.06 4.20
N CYS A 207 0.95 -4.76 4.47
CA CYS A 207 2.20 -4.04 4.22
C CYS A 207 3.11 -4.03 5.44
N PHE A 208 2.59 -3.79 6.65
CA PHE A 208 3.43 -3.56 7.83
C PHE A 208 3.78 -4.86 8.57
N LEU A 209 2.83 -5.81 8.70
CA LEU A 209 3.12 -7.11 9.32
C LEU A 209 4.11 -7.97 8.50
N ARG A 210 4.36 -7.63 7.23
CA ARG A 210 5.30 -8.35 6.34
C ARG A 210 6.60 -7.59 6.07
N LEU A 211 6.72 -6.34 6.51
CA LEU A 211 7.92 -5.50 6.37
C LEU A 211 8.73 -5.37 7.65
N ILE A 212 8.14 -5.71 8.81
CA ILE A 212 8.90 -5.89 10.04
C ILE A 212 9.20 -7.39 10.19
N PRO A 213 10.32 -7.93 9.65
CA PRO A 213 10.91 -9.08 10.31
C PRO A 213 11.18 -8.61 11.74
N THR A 214 10.88 -9.45 12.73
CA THR A 214 11.16 -9.21 14.14
C THR A 214 12.65 -8.91 14.35
N SER A 215 13.06 -7.67 14.09
CA SER A 215 14.37 -7.18 14.40
C SER A 215 14.31 -6.73 15.84
N THR A 216 14.46 -7.71 16.72
CA THR A 216 14.94 -7.45 18.08
C THR A 216 16.34 -6.84 17.94
N TYR A 217 16.42 -5.53 17.71
CA TYR A 217 17.63 -4.80 18.03
C TYR A 217 17.79 -4.84 19.56
N PRO A 218 18.91 -5.36 20.09
CA PRO A 218 19.20 -5.17 21.50
C PRO A 218 19.35 -3.66 21.75
N ALA A 219 18.63 -3.17 22.75
CA ALA A 219 18.78 -1.82 23.26
C ALA A 219 20.26 -1.55 23.56
N ASN A 220 20.91 -0.75 22.73
CA ASN A 220 22.20 -0.17 23.10
C ASN A 220 21.91 1.01 24.01
N THR A 221 22.01 0.73 25.31
CA THR A 221 22.23 1.71 26.36
C THR A 221 23.60 2.35 26.15
N ILE A 222 23.63 3.68 25.94
CA ILE A 222 24.71 4.56 26.40
C ILE A 222 24.06 5.79 27.01
#